data_AF-A0A968ATQ8-F1
#
_entry.id   AF-A0A968ATQ8-F1
#
_cell.length_a   1.000
_cell.length_b   1.000
_cell.length_c   1.000
_cell.angle_alpha   90.00
_cell.angle_beta   90.00
_cell.angle_gamma   90.00
#
_symmetry.space_group_name_H-M   'P 1'
#
loop_
_entity.id
_entity.type
_entity.pdbx_description
1 polymer ?
#
loop_
_entity_poly.entity_id
_entity_poly.type
_entity_poly.pdbx_seq_one_letter_code
_entity_poly.pdbx_strand_id
1 'polypeptide(L)'
;MQKIIPGIVLFLVIVTAQVFPQRQANSPIKVDSVLIYGNEKTEDRVILREIPFQFPAHLEMADFQLIKNRLTNLFLFNRVALGITRQGQKKLLLIQVTESWYIYPVPIFFVNERDWDKLSYGFQVSHFNFRGMNEKLSIGGWLGYNPSFFIHYNNPWVGKKLKLILGFNLFGKKVSNRFFDFDE
;
A
#
# COMPACT_ATOMS: atom_id res chain seq x y z
N MET A 1 -42.38 51.58 -43.76
CA MET A 1 -41.35 50.52 -43.60
C MET A 1 -40.03 51.26 -43.46
N GLN A 2 -39.16 51.16 -42.45
CA GLN A 2 -38.87 50.16 -41.42
C GLN A 2 -38.11 50.95 -40.31
N LYS A 3 -38.54 50.88 -39.04
CA LYS A 3 -37.88 51.61 -37.93
C LYS A 3 -36.64 50.82 -37.48
N ILE A 4 -35.46 51.43 -37.56
CA ILE A 4 -34.21 50.86 -37.05
C ILE A 4 -34.05 51.34 -35.60
N ILE A 5 -34.04 50.41 -34.65
CA ILE A 5 -33.73 50.67 -33.24
C ILE A 5 -32.26 50.28 -33.04
N PRO A 6 -31.38 51.18 -32.54
CA PRO A 6 -30.00 50.81 -32.26
C PRO A 6 -29.94 50.05 -30.92
N GLY A 7 -29.56 48.77 -30.97
CA GLY A 7 -29.31 47.98 -29.77
C GLY A 7 -27.89 48.23 -29.25
N ILE A 8 -27.78 48.73 -28.02
CA ILE A 8 -26.51 48.83 -27.29
C ILE A 8 -26.25 47.46 -26.64
N VAL A 9 -25.17 46.79 -27.04
CA VAL A 9 -24.72 45.54 -26.42
C VAL A 9 -23.74 45.90 -25.31
N LEU A 10 -24.16 45.70 -24.05
CA LEU A 10 -23.31 45.88 -22.88
C LEU A 10 -22.56 44.58 -22.58
N PHE A 11 -21.23 44.59 -22.72
CA PHE A 11 -20.37 43.45 -22.39
C PHE A 11 -19.93 43.55 -20.92
N LEU A 12 -20.38 42.61 -20.07
CA LEU A 12 -20.01 42.55 -18.66
C LEU A 12 -18.77 41.67 -18.50
N VAL A 13 -17.61 42.26 -18.19
CA VAL A 13 -16.37 41.52 -17.90
C VAL A 13 -16.29 41.26 -16.40
N ILE A 14 -16.50 40.02 -15.98
CA ILE A 14 -16.30 39.59 -14.59
C ILE A 14 -14.82 39.23 -14.42
N VAL A 15 -14.05 40.11 -13.79
CA VAL A 15 -12.68 39.82 -13.37
C VAL A 15 -12.76 39.07 -12.03
N THR A 16 -12.46 37.78 -12.04
CA THR A 16 -12.31 37.01 -10.80
C THR A 16 -10.89 37.19 -10.29
N ALA A 17 -10.72 37.84 -9.13
CA ALA A 17 -9.45 37.89 -8.44
C ALA A 17 -9.12 36.48 -7.91
N GLN A 18 -8.04 35.87 -8.41
CA GLN A 18 -7.52 34.62 -7.87
C GLN A 18 -6.90 34.92 -6.49
N VAL A 19 -7.62 34.56 -5.42
CA VAL A 19 -7.07 34.62 -4.06
C VAL A 19 -6.05 33.49 -3.93
N PHE A 20 -4.76 33.81 -4.07
CA PHE A 20 -3.70 32.85 -3.77
C PHE A 20 -3.70 32.58 -2.27
N PRO A 21 -3.83 31.32 -1.82
CA PRO A 21 -3.72 31.01 -0.40
C PRO A 21 -2.33 31.40 0.11
N GLN A 22 -2.28 32.30 1.09
CA GLN A 22 -1.06 32.66 1.81
C GLN A 22 -0.52 31.41 2.49
N ARG A 23 0.66 30.92 2.05
CA ARG A 23 1.37 29.85 2.76
C ARG A 23 1.76 30.39 4.13
N GLN A 24 1.14 29.88 5.19
CA GLN A 24 1.66 30.09 6.54
C GLN A 24 3.10 29.56 6.58
N ALA A 25 4.06 30.46 6.79
CA ALA A 25 5.46 30.10 6.96
C ALA A 25 5.64 29.42 8.32
N ASN A 26 5.34 28.13 8.39
CA ASN A 26 5.66 27.31 9.55
C ASN A 26 7.18 27.11 9.56
N SER A 27 7.85 27.67 10.57
CA SER A 27 9.29 27.47 10.72
C SER A 27 9.61 25.98 10.93
N PRO A 28 10.67 25.45 10.30
CA PRO A 28 11.08 24.07 10.49
C PRO A 28 11.32 23.72 11.97
N ILE A 29 10.84 22.57 12.40
CA ILE A 29 10.99 22.07 13.77
C ILE A 29 12.20 21.14 13.80
N LYS A 30 13.20 21.46 14.64
CA LYS A 30 14.28 20.51 14.94
C LYS A 30 13.74 19.27 15.66
N VAL A 31 14.05 18.09 15.13
CA VAL A 31 13.73 16.78 15.68
C VAL A 31 15.03 16.00 15.85
N ASP A 32 15.27 15.46 17.05
CA ASP A 32 16.53 14.83 17.42
C ASP A 32 16.55 13.32 17.16
N SER A 33 15.42 12.62 17.34
CA SER A 33 15.29 11.18 17.05
C SER A 33 13.83 10.75 16.91
N VAL A 34 13.60 9.46 16.63
CA VAL A 34 12.28 8.86 16.41
C VAL A 34 11.92 7.93 17.57
N LEU A 35 10.65 7.94 17.97
CA LEU A 35 10.05 7.00 18.91
C LEU A 35 8.84 6.35 18.23
N ILE A 36 8.83 5.02 18.17
CA ILE A 36 7.77 4.24 17.53
C ILE A 36 6.96 3.53 18.61
N TYR A 37 5.64 3.52 18.45
CA TYR A 37 4.72 2.86 19.37
C TYR A 37 3.54 2.20 18.62
N GLY A 38 3.09 1.04 19.14
CA GLY A 38 1.93 0.30 18.62
C GLY A 38 2.25 -0.71 17.51
N ASN A 39 3.52 -0.93 17.20
CA ASN A 39 3.99 -1.97 16.28
C ASN A 39 4.39 -3.25 17.05
N GLU A 40 3.43 -4.11 17.35
CA GLU A 40 3.70 -5.33 18.15
C GLU A 40 4.39 -6.44 17.34
N LYS A 41 4.03 -6.59 16.06
CA LYS A 41 4.60 -7.60 15.16
C LYS A 41 5.55 -7.02 14.13
N THR A 42 5.26 -5.81 13.65
CA THR A 42 6.08 -5.12 12.64
C THR A 42 7.36 -4.62 13.28
N GLU A 43 8.49 -4.99 12.68
CA GLU A 43 9.80 -4.56 13.15
C GLU A 43 10.00 -3.05 12.93
N ASP A 44 10.59 -2.36 13.91
CA ASP A 44 10.92 -0.92 13.83
C ASP A 44 11.64 -0.57 12.52
N ARG A 45 12.53 -1.45 12.05
CA ARG A 45 13.30 -1.24 10.82
C ARG A 45 12.41 -1.09 9.58
N VAL A 46 11.22 -1.66 9.55
CA VAL A 46 10.25 -1.50 8.44
C VAL A 46 9.74 -0.06 8.42
N ILE A 47 9.35 0.45 9.59
CA ILE A 47 8.87 1.83 9.76
C ILE A 47 9.99 2.84 9.50
N LEU A 48 11.18 2.62 10.08
CA LEU A 48 12.33 3.51 9.93
C LEU A 48 12.82 3.63 8.49
N ARG A 49 12.71 2.56 7.68
CA ARG A 49 13.05 2.59 6.25
C ARG A 49 12.16 3.51 5.41
N GLU A 50 10.93 3.74 5.86
CA GLU A 50 10.01 4.64 5.17
C GLU A 50 10.24 6.11 5.49
N ILE A 51 11.06 6.42 6.50
CA ILE A 51 11.38 7.79 6.88
C ILE A 51 12.56 8.28 6.00
N PRO A 52 12.36 9.27 5.12
CA PRO A 52 13.39 9.72 4.19
C PRO A 52 14.40 10.71 4.81
N PHE A 53 14.52 10.72 6.14
CA PHE A 53 15.34 11.68 6.89
C PHE A 53 16.31 10.96 7.82
N GLN A 54 17.49 11.54 7.98
CA GLN A 54 18.42 11.15 9.01
C GLN A 54 18.30 12.14 10.17
N PHE A 55 18.14 11.64 11.39
CA PHE A 55 18.02 12.48 12.57
C PHE A 55 19.38 12.69 13.24
N PRO A 56 19.66 13.89 13.77
CA PRO A 56 18.75 15.05 13.91
C PRO A 56 18.45 15.77 12.59
N ALA A 57 17.21 16.23 12.40
CA ALA A 57 16.74 16.93 11.19
C ALA A 57 15.82 18.10 11.54
N HIS A 58 15.68 19.07 10.64
CA HIS A 58 14.65 20.11 10.72
C HIS A 58 13.51 19.74 9.78
N LEU A 59 12.32 19.54 10.34
CA LEU A 59 11.15 19.09 9.59
C LEU A 59 10.12 20.20 9.46
N GLU A 60 9.61 20.38 8.26
CA GLU A 60 8.44 21.21 7.96
C GLU A 60 7.15 20.39 8.00
N MET A 61 5.99 21.05 8.00
CA MET A 61 4.69 20.36 8.00
C MET A 61 4.54 19.37 6.82
N ALA A 62 5.11 19.71 5.65
CA ALA A 62 5.11 18.84 4.48
C ALA A 62 5.86 17.52 4.72
N ASP A 63 6.93 17.54 5.52
CA ASP A 63 7.72 16.35 5.84
C ASP A 63 6.95 15.38 6.72
N PHE A 64 6.20 15.88 7.71
CA PHE A 64 5.30 15.05 8.52
C PHE A 64 4.24 14.38 7.63
N GLN A 65 3.64 15.12 6.70
CA GLN A 65 2.66 14.55 5.78
C GLN A 65 3.30 13.50 4.85
N LEU A 66 4.52 13.74 4.37
CA LEU A 66 5.27 12.77 3.58
C LEU A 66 5.52 11.48 4.35
N ILE A 67 6.02 11.57 5.59
CA ILE A 67 6.25 10.40 6.46
C ILE A 67 4.95 9.65 6.68
N LYS A 68 3.86 10.35 7.03
CA LYS A 68 2.55 9.74 7.28
C LYS A 68 2.06 8.97 6.05
N ASN A 69 2.16 9.57 4.86
CA ASN A 69 1.75 8.95 3.61
C ASN A 69 2.57 7.69 3.31
N ARG A 70 3.90 7.73 3.47
CA ARG A 70 4.76 6.57 3.24
C ARG A 70 4.45 5.41 4.19
N LEU A 71 4.23 5.70 5.47
CA LEU A 71 3.83 4.69 6.45
C LEU A 71 2.44 4.13 6.16
N THR A 72 1.51 4.95 5.69
CA THR A 72 0.16 4.49 5.30
C THR A 72 0.23 3.57 4.09
N ASN A 73 1.12 3.87 3.13
CA ASN A 73 1.34 3.08 1.92
C ASN A 73 2.04 1.73 2.17
N LEU A 74 2.46 1.44 3.40
CA LEU A 74 2.88 0.08 3.77
C LEU A 74 1.68 -0.88 3.82
N PHE A 75 0.45 -0.37 3.98
CA PHE A 75 -0.77 -1.16 4.16
C PHE A 75 -0.71 -2.17 5.33
N LEU A 76 0.21 -1.94 6.28
CA LEU A 76 0.37 -2.76 7.49
C LEU A 76 -0.39 -2.20 8.70
N PHE A 77 -0.91 -0.96 8.58
CA PHE A 77 -1.50 -0.21 9.68
C PHE A 77 -2.88 0.34 9.29
N ASN A 78 -3.86 0.15 10.16
CA ASN A 78 -5.19 0.76 10.02
C ASN A 78 -5.17 2.25 10.39
N ARG A 79 -4.21 2.65 11.23
CA ARG A 79 -4.04 4.03 11.69
C ARG A 79 -2.57 4.37 11.80
N VAL A 80 -2.21 5.56 11.32
CA VAL A 80 -0.90 6.18 11.50
C VAL A 80 -1.12 7.60 12.04
N ALA A 81 -0.56 7.86 13.22
CA ALA A 81 -0.56 9.17 13.86
C ALA A 81 0.88 9.62 14.13
N LEU A 82 1.17 10.87 13.82
CA LEU A 82 2.47 11.50 14.06
C LEU A 82 2.30 12.64 15.08
N GLY A 83 3.29 12.80 15.94
CA GLY A 83 3.35 13.90 16.88
C GLY A 83 4.79 14.25 17.26
N ILE A 84 4.95 15.34 17.99
CA ILE A 84 6.22 15.68 18.63
C ILE A 84 6.07 15.49 20.12
N THR A 85 6.95 14.70 20.71
CA THR A 85 7.10 14.58 22.16
C THR A 85 8.48 15.08 22.59
N ARG A 86 8.69 15.26 23.89
CA ARG A 86 9.96 15.71 24.44
C ARG A 86 10.49 14.71 25.45
N GLN A 87 11.80 14.46 25.40
CA GLN A 87 12.52 13.72 26.42
C GLN A 87 13.67 14.60 26.91
N GLY A 88 13.48 15.24 28.06
CA GLY A 88 14.36 16.31 28.52
C GLY A 88 14.39 17.48 27.53
N GLN A 89 15.57 17.84 27.03
CA GLN A 89 15.73 18.89 26.02
C GLN A 89 15.58 18.41 24.58
N LYS A 90 15.52 17.09 24.34
CA LYS A 90 15.40 16.52 22.99
C LYS A 90 13.95 16.48 22.54
N LYS A 91 13.70 16.84 21.27
CA LYS A 91 12.41 16.69 20.59
C LYS A 91 12.40 15.39 19.80
N LEU A 92 11.40 14.55 20.00
CA LEU A 92 11.26 13.25 19.36
C LEU A 92 10.07 13.25 18.41
N LEU A 93 10.24 12.69 17.22
CA LEU A 93 9.14 12.32 16.34
C LEU A 93 8.47 11.07 16.93
N LEU A 94 7.28 11.24 17.48
CA LEU A 94 6.44 10.14 17.94
C LEU A 94 5.62 9.60 16.76
N ILE A 95 5.80 8.33 16.45
CA ILE A 95 5.06 7.57 15.44
C ILE A 95 4.20 6.56 16.18
N GLN A 96 2.88 6.78 16.17
CA GLN A 96 1.91 5.85 16.74
C GLN A 96 1.18 5.13 15.61
N VAL A 97 1.26 3.81 15.61
CA VAL A 97 0.57 2.97 14.63
C VAL A 97 -0.42 2.02 15.30
N THR A 98 -1.39 1.57 14.53
CA THR A 98 -2.27 0.46 14.92
C THR A 98 -2.20 -0.58 13.81
N GLU A 99 -1.65 -1.75 14.13
CA GLU A 99 -1.45 -2.82 13.17
C GLU A 99 -2.77 -3.36 12.60
N SER A 100 -2.75 -3.66 11.30
CA SER A 100 -3.83 -4.34 10.60
C SER A 100 -3.72 -5.86 10.78
N TRP A 101 -4.81 -6.56 10.50
CA TRP A 101 -4.79 -8.02 10.40
C TRP A 101 -3.92 -8.48 9.22
N TYR A 102 -3.11 -9.52 9.40
CA TYR A 102 -2.12 -9.94 8.38
C TYR A 102 -2.48 -11.19 7.59
N ILE A 103 -3.39 -12.04 8.09
CA ILE A 103 -3.61 -13.40 7.56
C ILE A 103 -4.99 -13.49 6.87
N TYR A 104 -5.01 -13.47 5.55
CA TYR A 104 -6.27 -13.50 4.80
C TYR A 104 -6.49 -14.87 4.16
N PRO A 105 -7.54 -15.60 4.59
CA PRO A 105 -8.01 -16.78 3.89
C PRO A 105 -8.80 -16.38 2.64
N VAL A 106 -8.59 -17.08 1.53
CA VAL A 106 -9.24 -16.83 0.25
C VAL A 106 -9.74 -18.16 -0.33
N PRO A 107 -11.06 -18.39 -0.39
CA PRO A 107 -11.61 -19.53 -1.11
C PRO A 107 -11.41 -19.36 -2.62
N ILE A 108 -11.16 -20.46 -3.32
CA ILE A 108 -10.94 -20.49 -4.77
C ILE A 108 -12.01 -21.37 -5.41
N PHE A 109 -12.72 -20.85 -6.39
CA PHE A 109 -13.67 -21.61 -7.21
C PHE A 109 -13.62 -21.09 -8.64
N PHE A 110 -13.45 -21.97 -9.62
CA PHE A 110 -13.49 -21.59 -11.03
C PHE A 110 -13.85 -22.79 -11.92
N VAL A 111 -14.56 -22.49 -13.00
CA VAL A 111 -14.93 -23.47 -14.02
C VAL A 111 -13.85 -23.48 -15.10
N ASN A 112 -13.30 -24.66 -15.42
CA ASN A 112 -12.31 -24.79 -16.49
C ASN A 112 -13.04 -24.98 -17.83
N GLU A 113 -12.52 -24.37 -18.90
CA GLU A 113 -13.02 -24.58 -20.27
C GLU A 113 -14.52 -24.28 -20.47
N ARG A 114 -15.14 -23.51 -19.56
CA ARG A 114 -16.60 -23.25 -19.51
C ARG A 114 -17.46 -24.51 -19.38
N ASP A 115 -16.87 -25.60 -18.92
CA ASP A 115 -17.53 -26.87 -18.68
C ASP A 115 -17.70 -27.08 -17.17
N TRP A 116 -18.95 -27.13 -16.71
CA TRP A 116 -19.30 -27.27 -15.29
C TRP A 116 -18.83 -28.61 -14.70
N ASP A 117 -18.63 -29.64 -15.52
CA ASP A 117 -18.05 -30.92 -15.08
C ASP A 117 -16.55 -30.77 -14.77
N LYS A 118 -15.94 -29.68 -15.25
CA LYS A 118 -14.54 -29.31 -15.02
C LYS A 118 -14.42 -28.22 -13.95
N LEU A 119 -15.14 -28.36 -12.84
CA LEU A 119 -15.02 -27.46 -11.70
C LEU A 119 -13.70 -27.66 -10.95
N SER A 120 -13.03 -26.56 -10.62
CA SER A 120 -11.91 -26.52 -9.66
C SER A 120 -12.32 -25.76 -8.41
N TYR A 121 -11.88 -26.27 -7.26
CA TYR A 121 -12.15 -25.67 -5.96
C TYR A 121 -10.93 -25.79 -5.05
N GLY A 122 -10.73 -24.81 -4.18
CA GLY A 122 -9.50 -24.72 -3.41
C GLY A 122 -9.48 -23.60 -2.41
N PHE A 123 -8.29 -23.33 -1.91
CA PHE A 123 -8.07 -22.36 -0.85
C PHE A 123 -6.66 -21.79 -0.90
N GLN A 124 -6.52 -20.55 -0.47
CA GLN A 124 -5.26 -19.86 -0.29
C GLN A 124 -5.26 -19.14 1.05
N VAL A 125 -4.11 -19.14 1.72
CA VAL A 125 -3.84 -18.27 2.87
C VAL A 125 -2.72 -17.30 2.48
N SER A 126 -2.94 -16.01 2.71
CA SER A 126 -1.95 -14.96 2.48
C SER A 126 -1.58 -14.26 3.78
N HIS A 127 -0.30 -14.24 4.12
CA HIS A 127 0.27 -13.48 5.22
C HIS A 127 1.03 -12.26 4.68
N PHE A 128 0.57 -11.04 4.96
CA PHE A 128 1.12 -9.80 4.36
C PHE A 128 2.30 -9.17 5.12
N ASN A 129 2.54 -9.57 6.38
CA ASN A 129 3.66 -9.08 7.19
C ASN A 129 4.48 -10.24 7.76
N PHE A 130 4.84 -11.21 6.92
CA PHE A 130 5.55 -12.40 7.37
C PHE A 130 6.84 -11.98 8.08
N ARG A 131 7.07 -12.56 9.26
CA ARG A 131 8.19 -12.24 10.16
C ARG A 131 8.26 -10.77 10.61
N GLY A 132 7.20 -9.98 10.44
CA GLY A 132 7.20 -8.55 10.81
C GLY A 132 7.97 -7.65 9.84
N MET A 133 8.30 -8.15 8.64
CA MET A 133 9.27 -7.53 7.73
C MET A 133 8.65 -6.92 6.46
N ASN A 134 7.32 -6.75 6.43
CA ASN A 134 6.55 -6.44 5.21
C ASN A 134 6.75 -7.48 4.09
N GLU A 135 6.96 -8.75 4.46
CA GLU A 135 7.11 -9.87 3.55
C GLU A 135 5.73 -10.49 3.27
N LYS A 136 5.40 -10.77 2.01
CA LYS A 136 4.17 -11.48 1.64
C LYS A 136 4.48 -12.96 1.45
N LEU A 137 3.83 -13.83 2.22
CA LEU A 137 3.84 -15.28 2.03
C LEU A 137 2.43 -15.73 1.66
N SER A 138 2.26 -16.44 0.56
CA SER A 138 0.98 -17.01 0.12
C SER A 138 1.14 -18.49 -0.17
N ILE A 139 0.33 -19.32 0.46
CA ILE A 139 0.31 -20.77 0.25
C ILE A 139 -1.12 -21.14 -0.13
N GLY A 140 -1.27 -21.95 -1.17
CA GLY A 140 -2.60 -22.35 -1.60
C GLY A 140 -2.57 -23.42 -2.66
N GLY A 141 -3.77 -23.77 -3.12
CA GLY A 141 -3.96 -24.78 -4.13
C GLY A 141 -5.43 -25.03 -4.40
N TRP A 142 -5.69 -25.82 -5.42
CA TRP A 142 -7.03 -26.26 -5.79
C TRP A 142 -7.00 -27.72 -6.25
N LEU A 143 -8.14 -28.39 -6.07
CA LEU A 143 -8.44 -29.73 -6.55
C LEU A 143 -9.47 -29.64 -7.69
N GLY A 144 -10.00 -30.79 -8.13
CA GLY A 144 -10.97 -30.88 -9.21
C GLY A 144 -10.32 -31.26 -10.54
N TYR A 145 -10.65 -30.54 -11.62
CA TYR A 145 -10.21 -30.89 -12.98
C TYR A 145 -8.69 -30.89 -13.16
N ASN A 146 -8.00 -29.86 -12.65
CA ASN A 146 -6.55 -29.70 -12.78
C ASN A 146 -5.90 -29.40 -11.42
N PRO A 147 -5.72 -30.40 -10.53
CA PRO A 147 -5.20 -30.18 -9.19
C PRO A 147 -3.85 -29.47 -9.21
N SER A 148 -3.71 -28.43 -8.41
CA SER A 148 -2.48 -27.62 -8.33
C SER A 148 -2.22 -27.13 -6.92
N PHE A 149 -0.97 -26.81 -6.63
CA PHE A 149 -0.55 -26.13 -5.42
C PHE A 149 0.49 -25.06 -5.75
N PHE A 150 0.63 -24.10 -4.85
CA PHE A 150 1.61 -23.04 -4.97
C PHE A 150 2.09 -22.51 -3.63
N ILE A 151 3.31 -21.97 -3.65
CA ILE A 151 3.92 -21.17 -2.59
C ILE A 151 4.53 -19.93 -3.24
N HIS A 152 4.07 -18.75 -2.84
CA HIS A 152 4.62 -17.47 -3.25
C HIS A 152 5.19 -16.76 -2.04
N TYR A 153 6.44 -16.32 -2.12
CA TYR A 153 7.08 -15.48 -1.12
C TYR A 153 7.65 -14.24 -1.79
N ASN A 154 7.43 -13.07 -1.20
CA ASN A 154 7.93 -11.79 -1.69
C ASN A 154 8.48 -10.97 -0.53
N ASN A 155 9.77 -10.63 -0.60
CA ASN A 155 10.43 -9.69 0.29
C ASN A 155 10.75 -8.41 -0.52
N PRO A 156 10.09 -7.28 -0.21
CA PRO A 156 10.30 -6.03 -0.94
C PRO A 156 11.64 -5.33 -0.64
N TRP A 157 12.39 -5.77 0.38
CA TRP A 157 13.52 -5.03 0.94
C TRP A 157 14.71 -5.94 1.30
N VAL A 158 15.31 -6.56 0.28
CA VAL A 158 16.54 -7.35 0.46
C VAL A 158 17.78 -6.46 0.43
N GLY A 159 18.54 -6.47 1.52
CA GLY A 159 19.74 -5.64 1.69
C GLY A 159 19.52 -4.37 2.51
N LYS A 160 20.61 -3.64 2.78
CA LYS A 160 20.59 -2.45 3.68
C LYS A 160 20.38 -1.12 2.94
N LYS A 161 20.96 -0.95 1.75
CA LYS A 161 20.96 0.33 1.01
C LYS A 161 20.27 0.27 -0.36
N LEU A 162 20.24 -0.90 -0.99
CA LEU A 162 19.66 -1.08 -2.31
C LEU A 162 18.19 -1.49 -2.18
N LYS A 163 17.33 -0.94 -3.05
CA LYS A 163 15.91 -1.31 -3.13
C LYS A 163 15.76 -2.60 -3.96
N LEU A 164 16.30 -3.70 -3.45
CA LEU A 164 16.17 -5.00 -4.10
C LEU A 164 14.92 -5.71 -3.61
N ILE A 165 14.18 -6.31 -4.54
CA ILE A 165 13.02 -7.13 -4.27
C ILE A 165 13.42 -8.58 -4.54
N LEU A 166 13.07 -9.49 -3.64
CA LEU A 166 13.26 -10.92 -3.80
C LEU A 166 11.91 -11.63 -3.83
N GLY A 167 11.66 -12.37 -4.89
CA GLY A 167 10.49 -13.23 -5.04
C GLY A 167 10.90 -14.70 -5.16
N PHE A 168 10.15 -15.58 -4.50
CA PHE A 168 10.22 -17.03 -4.70
C PHE A 168 8.83 -17.54 -5.06
N ASN A 169 8.74 -18.33 -6.13
CA ASN A 169 7.50 -18.91 -6.60
C ASN A 169 7.73 -20.40 -6.85
N LEU A 170 7.04 -21.25 -6.09
CA LEU A 170 6.96 -22.68 -6.32
C LEU A 170 5.54 -23.00 -6.78
N PHE A 171 5.42 -23.73 -7.87
CA PHE A 171 4.14 -24.11 -8.44
C PHE A 171 4.19 -25.56 -8.93
N GLY A 172 3.15 -26.33 -8.63
CA GLY A 172 2.97 -27.69 -9.13
C GLY A 172 1.54 -27.88 -9.60
N LYS A 173 1.38 -28.51 -10.77
CA LYS A 173 0.08 -28.82 -11.38
C LYS A 173 0.10 -30.22 -11.95
N LYS A 174 -0.94 -31.00 -11.64
CA LYS A 174 -1.22 -32.27 -12.30
C LYS A 174 -2.23 -32.02 -13.40
N VAL A 175 -1.81 -32.23 -14.64
CA VAL A 175 -2.69 -32.18 -15.83
C VAL A 175 -2.90 -33.61 -16.30
N SER A 176 -4.14 -34.09 -16.29
CA SER A 176 -4.49 -35.31 -17.01
C SER A 176 -4.99 -34.92 -18.39
N ASN A 177 -4.23 -35.21 -19.45
CA ASN A 177 -4.75 -35.12 -20.81
C ASN A 177 -5.83 -36.19 -20.98
N ARG A 178 -7.09 -35.78 -21.01
CA ARG A 178 -8.21 -36.62 -21.41
C ARG A 178 -8.54 -36.29 -22.86
N PHE A 179 -7.75 -36.85 -23.79
CA PHE A 179 -8.20 -36.87 -25.18
C PHE A 179 -9.45 -37.74 -25.25
N PHE A 180 -10.41 -37.36 -26.10
CA PHE A 180 -11.53 -38.24 -26.45
C PHE A 180 -10.95 -39.50 -27.07
N ASP A 181 -11.34 -40.67 -26.57
CA ASP A 181 -11.24 -41.90 -27.37
C ASP A 181 -12.15 -41.68 -28.58
N PHE A 182 -11.56 -41.74 -29.77
CA PHE A 182 -12.35 -41.82 -30.99
C PHE A 182 -12.79 -43.28 -31.10
N ASP A 183 -14.07 -43.54 -30.90
CA ASP A 183 -14.65 -44.80 -31.34
C ASP A 183 -14.56 -44.83 -32.88
N GLU A 184 -13.72 -45.71 -33.43
CA GLU A 184 -13.67 -46.03 -34.87
C GLU A 184 -14.91 -46.82 -35.33
#